data_AF-A0A9E4G5Y1-F1
#
_entry.id   AF-A0A9E4G5Y1-F1
#
_cell.length_a   1.000
_cell.length_b   1.000
_cell.length_c   1.000
_cell.angle_alpha   90.00
_cell.angle_beta   90.00
_cell.angle_gamma   90.00
#
_symmetry.space_group_name_H-M   'P 1'
#
loop_
_entity.id
_entity.type
_entity.pdbx_description
1 polymer ?
#
loop_
_entity_poly.entity_id
_entity_poly.type
_entity_poly.pdbx_seq_one_letter_code
_entity_poly.pdbx_strand_id
1 'polypeptide(L)' 'MTNRGEHDGRPGDGSRDAVRPPPQGLPACPVCGRPAISRQAPFCSLRCRHVDLHRWLSG' A
#
# COMPACT_ATOMS: atom_id res chain seq x y z
N MET A 1 42.03 -8.46 28.00
CA MET A 1 41.82 -9.66 27.15
C MET A 1 40.52 -10.27 27.63
N THR A 2 39.41 -10.39 26.93
CA THR A 2 38.78 -9.78 25.75
C THR A 2 37.52 -9.10 26.31
N ASN A 3 37.01 -7.99 25.78
CA ASN A 3 35.77 -8.05 24.98
C ASN A 3 35.46 -6.61 24.51
N ARG A 4 36.07 -6.21 23.39
CA ARG A 4 35.46 -5.21 22.50
C ARG A 4 34.58 -6.00 21.55
N GLY A 5 33.30 -5.68 21.52
CA GLY A 5 32.38 -6.30 20.59
C GLY A 5 30.93 -6.04 20.97
N GLU A 6 30.59 -4.80 21.36
CA GLU A 6 29.19 -4.41 21.37
C GLU A 6 28.81 -4.11 19.92
N HIS A 7 27.79 -4.85 19.50
CA HIS A 7 27.40 -5.18 18.15
C HIS A 7 26.47 -4.07 17.66
N ASP A 8 26.97 -3.25 16.72
CA ASP A 8 26.16 -2.32 15.95
C ASP A 8 25.23 -3.13 15.04
N GLY A 9 24.01 -3.36 15.52
CA GLY A 9 23.00 -4.16 14.84
C GLY A 9 21.64 -3.51 14.99
N ARG A 10 21.36 -2.49 14.18
CA ARG A 10 19.96 -2.10 13.92
C ARG A 10 19.43 -3.00 12.79
N PRO A 11 18.61 -4.03 13.06
CA PRO A 11 17.89 -4.69 12.00
C PRO A 11 16.81 -3.73 11.47
N GLY A 12 16.76 -3.60 10.15
CA GLY A 12 15.71 -2.85 9.46
C GLY A 12 14.35 -3.52 9.63
N ASP A 13 13.40 -2.77 10.15
CA ASP A 13 11.99 -3.13 10.19
C ASP A 13 11.31 -2.45 9.00
N GLY A 14 11.25 -3.16 7.87
CA GLY A 14 10.49 -2.78 6.69
C GLY A 14 8.99 -2.91 6.94
N SER A 15 8.44 -2.10 7.85
CA SER A 15 6.99 -2.06 8.12
C SER A 15 6.24 -1.17 7.11
N ARG A 16 6.46 -1.42 5.83
CA ARG A 16 5.49 -1.20 4.75
C ARG A 16 5.33 -2.62 4.22
N ASP A 17 4.29 -3.37 4.53
CA ASP A 17 3.26 -3.64 3.51
C ASP A 17 2.21 -4.65 4.01
N ALA A 18 1.95 -4.76 5.31
CA ALA A 18 0.85 -5.59 5.80
C ALA A 18 -0.52 -4.90 5.61
N VAL A 19 -0.80 -4.40 4.41
CA VAL A 19 -2.18 -4.15 3.97
C VAL A 19 -2.81 -5.54 3.85
N ARG A 20 -3.47 -5.98 4.93
CA ARG A 20 -4.29 -7.18 4.91
C ARG A 20 -5.31 -7.03 3.77
N PRO A 21 -5.32 -7.93 2.77
CA PRO A 21 -6.21 -7.79 1.64
C PRO A 21 -7.66 -7.84 2.14
N PRO A 22 -8.54 -6.95 1.66
CA PRO A 22 -9.94 -6.98 2.04
C PRO A 22 -10.58 -8.31 1.60
N PRO A 23 -11.59 -8.81 2.33
CA PRO A 23 -12.21 -10.09 2.07
C PRO A 23 -12.90 -10.11 0.69
N GLN A 24 -12.25 -10.79 -0.27
CA GLN A 24 -12.70 -11.63 -1.41
C GLN A 24 -13.91 -11.20 -2.30
N GLY A 25 -14.62 -10.10 -2.03
CA GLY A 25 -15.84 -9.72 -2.76
C GLY A 25 -15.69 -8.53 -3.70
N LEU A 26 -14.81 -7.57 -3.39
CA LEU A 26 -14.50 -6.45 -4.27
C LEU A 26 -12.99 -6.20 -4.33
N PRO A 27 -12.44 -5.89 -5.52
CA PRO A 27 -11.00 -5.64 -5.67
C PRO A 27 -10.54 -4.47 -4.80
N ALA A 28 -9.30 -4.51 -4.34
CA ALA A 28 -8.68 -3.36 -3.70
C ALA A 28 -8.47 -2.23 -4.72
N CYS A 29 -8.63 -0.99 -4.29
CA CYS A 29 -8.45 0.18 -5.13
C CYS A 29 -6.99 0.27 -5.60
N PRO A 30 -6.72 0.31 -6.92
CA PRO A 30 -5.35 0.29 -7.44
C PRO A 30 -4.54 1.56 -7.10
N VAL A 31 -5.23 2.64 -6.71
CA VAL A 31 -4.60 3.92 -6.35
C VAL A 31 -4.16 3.98 -4.88
N CYS A 32 -4.83 3.25 -3.98
CA CYS A 32 -4.60 3.41 -2.54
C CYS A 32 -4.79 2.15 -1.67
N GLY A 33 -5.11 0.99 -2.26
CA GLY A 33 -5.24 -0.29 -1.55
C GLY A 33 -6.51 -0.47 -0.70
N ARG A 34 -7.37 0.55 -0.59
CA ARG A 34 -8.63 0.46 0.15
C ARG A 34 -9.66 -0.43 -0.56
N PRO A 35 -10.56 -1.13 0.15
CA PRO A 35 -11.61 -1.91 -0.48
C PRO A 35 -12.43 -1.05 -1.43
N ALA A 36 -12.61 -1.51 -2.67
CA ALA A 36 -13.51 -0.83 -3.60
C ALA A 36 -14.95 -0.89 -3.07
N ILE A 37 -15.73 0.11 -3.48
CA ILE A 37 -17.16 0.16 -3.20
C ILE A 37 -17.90 -0.19 -4.49
N SER A 38 -19.01 -0.94 -4.40
CA SER A 38 -19.76 -1.42 -5.57
C SER A 38 -20.14 -0.29 -6.53
N ARG A 39 -20.50 0.88 -6.01
CA ARG A 39 -20.88 2.06 -6.79
C ARG A 39 -19.72 2.66 -7.62
N GLN A 40 -18.47 2.44 -7.21
CA GLN A 40 -17.30 3.11 -7.79
C GLN A 40 -16.18 2.13 -8.18
N ALA A 41 -16.47 0.83 -8.18
CA ALA A 41 -15.54 -0.22 -8.56
C ALA A 41 -14.96 0.07 -9.95
N PRO A 42 -13.63 -0.07 -10.14
CA PRO A 42 -12.64 -0.69 -9.25
C PRO A 42 -12.05 0.21 -8.15
N PHE A 43 -12.58 1.42 -7.93
CA PHE A 43 -12.04 2.39 -6.98
C PHE A 43 -12.83 2.47 -5.68
N CYS A 44 -12.19 3.01 -4.63
CA CYS A 44 -12.87 3.32 -3.37
C CYS A 44 -13.54 4.70 -3.37
N SER A 45 -13.24 5.58 -4.35
CA SER A 45 -13.78 6.94 -4.45
C SER A 45 -13.57 7.58 -5.84
N LEU A 46 -14.37 8.61 -6.16
CA LEU A 46 -14.25 9.43 -7.37
C LEU A 46 -12.88 10.11 -7.43
N ARG A 47 -12.35 10.48 -6.26
CA ARG A 47 -11.01 11.06 -6.15
C ARG A 47 -9.94 10.08 -6.60
N CYS A 48 -10.01 8.82 -6.19
CA CYS A 48 -9.08 7.80 -6.67
C CYS A 48 -9.20 7.58 -8.18
N ARG A 49 -10.42 7.55 -8.74
CA ARG A 49 -10.61 7.48 -10.20
C ARG A 49 -9.95 8.64 -10.94
N HIS A 50 -10.08 9.87 -10.44
CA HIS A 50 -9.42 11.03 -11.08
C HIS A 50 -7.89 10.98 -10.98
N VAL A 51 -7.34 10.50 -9.87
CA VAL A 51 -5.89 10.33 -9.71
C VAL A 51 -5.35 9.29 -10.70
N ASP A 52 -6.07 8.17 -10.85
CA ASP A 52 -5.73 7.12 -11.82
C ASP A 52 -5.73 7.66 -13.25
N LEU A 53 -6.79 8.38 -13.62
CA LEU A 53 -6.90 9.05 -14.92
C LEU A 53 -5.74 10.01 -15.18
N HIS A 54 -5.38 10.84 -14.19
CA HIS A 54 -4.29 11.79 -14.34
C HIS A 54 -2.94 11.07 -14.52
N ARG A 55 -2.68 9.99 -13.79
CA ARG A 55 -1.46 9.18 -13.96
C ARG A 55 -1.31 8.63 -15.38
N TRP A 56 -2.43 8.28 -16.02
CA TRP A 56 -2.42 7.78 -17.39
C TRP A 56 -2.28 8.90 -18.43
N LEU A 57 -2.94 10.04 -18.22
CA LEU A 57 -2.87 11.18 -19.13
C LEU A 57 -1.56 11.99 -19.01
N SER A 58 -0.85 11.87 -17.89
CA SER A 58 0.46 12.50 -17.67
C SER A 58 1.64 11.62 -18.10
N GLY A 59 1.36 10.45 -18.69
CA GLY A 59 2.37 9.54 -19.23
C GLY A 59 3.03 10.07 -20.49
#